data_AF-A0A7R6RQ65-F1
#
_entry.id   AF-A0A7R6RQ65-F1
#
_cell.length_a   1.000
_cell.length_b   1.000
_cell.length_c   1.000
_cell.angle_alpha   90.00
_cell.angle_beta   90.00
_cell.angle_gamma   90.00
#
_symmetry.space_group_name_H-M   'P 1'
#
loop_
_entity.id
_entity.type
_entity.pdbx_description
1 polymer ?
#
loop_
_entity_poly.entity_id
_entity_poly.type
_entity_poly.pdbx_seq_one_letter_code
_entity_poly.pdbx_strand_id
1 'polypeptide(L)' 'ACRKALDSTTVAAHESEIYCKVCYGRRYGPKGIGYGQGAGCLSTDMGEHLGLQFQ' A
#
# COMPACT_ATOMS: atom_id res chain seq x y z
N ALA A 1 9.05 0.05 1.79
CA ALA A 1 8.79 1.46 1.40
C ALA A 1 9.38 1.75 0.02
N CYS A 2 8.75 2.59 -0.81
CA CYS A 2 9.15 2.82 -2.21
C CYS A 2 10.41 3.69 -2.43
N ARG A 3 11.08 4.14 -1.36
CA ARG A 3 12.30 4.97 -1.38
C ARG A 3 12.22 6.27 -2.19
N LYS A 4 11.01 6.71 -2.59
CA LYS A 4 10.82 8.03 -3.18
C LYS A 4 11.08 9.11 -2.13
N ALA A 5 11.73 10.20 -2.53
CA ALA A 5 11.81 11.39 -1.70
C ALA A 5 10.39 11.88 -1.38
N LEU A 6 10.14 12.17 -0.11
CA LEU A 6 8.83 12.63 0.38
C LEU A 6 8.93 14.11 0.72
N ASP A 7 7.86 14.84 0.43
CA ASP A 7 7.66 16.20 0.89
C ASP A 7 6.53 16.24 1.94
N SER A 8 6.39 17.36 2.64
CA SER A 8 5.43 17.54 3.75
C SER A 8 3.97 17.30 3.36
N THR A 9 3.62 17.32 2.06
CA THR A 9 2.26 17.10 1.55
C THR A 9 2.02 15.69 1.02
N THR A 10 3.06 14.91 0.71
CA THR A 10 2.96 13.54 0.15
C THR A 10 3.35 12.45 1.14
N VAL A 11 3.83 12.85 2.32
CA VAL A 11 4.15 11.98 3.45
C VAL A 11 2.91 11.48 4.19
N ALA A 12 2.95 10.25 4.67
CA ALA A 12 1.98 9.64 5.57
C ALA A 12 2.73 8.88 6.66
N ALA A 13 2.42 9.16 7.93
CA ALA A 13 3.01 8.49 9.08
C ALA A 13 2.09 7.36 9.57
N HIS A 14 2.67 6.20 9.90
CA HIS A 14 1.99 5.14 10.61
C HIS A 14 2.87 4.66 11.76
N GLU A 15 2.38 4.77 12.99
CA GLU A 15 3.12 4.41 14.21
C GLU A 15 4.49 5.12 14.29
N SER A 16 5.57 4.39 14.00
CA SER A 16 6.96 4.87 14.02
C SER A 16 7.63 4.91 12.64
N GLU A 17 6.88 4.62 11.57
CA GLU A 17 7.39 4.57 10.19
C GLU A 17 6.73 5.61 9.27
N ILE A 18 7.51 6.09 8.30
CA ILE A 18 7.07 7.09 7.32
C ILE A 18 6.96 6.47 5.92
N TYR A 19 5.84 6.73 5.26
CA TYR A 19 5.50 6.22 3.93
C TYR A 19 5.04 7.33 2.98
N CYS A 20 5.06 7.06 1.68
CA CYS A 20 4.25 7.86 0.75
C CYS A 20 2.77 7.42 0.84
N LYS A 21 1.84 8.29 0.43
CA LYS A 21 0.39 7.98 0.37
C LYS A 21 0.07 6.67 -0.35
N VAL A 22 0.78 6.37 -1.44
CA VAL A 22 0.58 5.12 -2.21
C VAL A 22 1.03 3.89 -1.42
N CYS A 23 2.21 3.94 -0.78
CA CYS A 23 2.70 2.84 0.06
C CYS A 23 1.86 2.68 1.33
N TYR A 24 1.43 3.78 1.94
CA TYR A 24 0.53 3.74 3.09
C TYR A 24 -0.79 3.06 2.72
N GLY A 25 -1.43 3.47 1.61
CA GLY A 25 -2.65 2.82 1.12
C GLY A 25 -2.45 1.35 0.75
N ARG A 26 -1.29 0.98 0.20
CA ARG A 26 -0.93 -0.42 -0.03
C ARG A 26 -0.69 -1.22 1.25
N ARG A 27 -0.32 -0.62 2.38
CA ARG A 27 -0.06 -1.38 3.62
C ARG A 27 -1.27 -1.39 4.55
N TYR A 28 -1.86 -0.23 4.74
CA TYR A 28 -2.89 0.06 5.75
C TYR A 28 -4.22 0.52 5.14
N GLY A 29 -4.28 0.68 3.82
CA GLY A 29 -5.54 0.97 3.14
C GLY A 29 -6.49 -0.22 3.14
N PRO A 30 -7.80 0.02 2.89
CA PRO A 30 -8.82 -1.02 2.87
C PRO A 30 -8.41 -2.20 1.98
N LYS A 31 -8.46 -3.42 2.53
CA LYS A 31 -8.13 -4.66 1.83
C LYS A 31 -9.41 -5.44 1.57
N GLY A 32 -9.60 -5.89 0.33
CA GLY A 32 -10.79 -6.65 -0.07
C GLY A 32 -10.89 -6.82 -1.58
N ILE A 33 -11.79 -7.69 -2.01
CA ILE A 33 -12.13 -7.89 -3.42
C ILE A 33 -12.71 -6.57 -3.95
N GLY A 34 -12.01 -5.94 -4.91
CA GLY A 34 -12.43 -4.69 -5.52
C GLY A 34 -11.74 -3.40 -5.03
N TYR A 35 -10.65 -3.47 -4.26
CA TYR A 35 -9.91 -2.25 -3.92
C TYR A 35 -9.14 -1.71 -5.14
N GLY A 36 -9.78 -0.75 -5.81
CA GLY A 36 -9.44 -0.23 -7.14
C GLY A 36 -10.67 -0.35 -8.05
N GLN A 37 -11.63 0.57 -7.91
CA GLN A 37 -12.76 0.73 -8.83
C GLN A 37 -12.24 1.03 -10.25
N GLY A 38 -11.89 -0.01 -11.00
CA GLY A 38 -11.37 0.11 -12.35
C GLY A 38 -10.68 -1.18 -12.80
N ALA A 39 -11.07 -1.68 -13.97
CA ALA A 39 -10.61 -2.94 -14.57
C ALA A 39 -9.07 -3.02 -14.79
N GLY A 40 -8.34 -1.91 -14.69
CA GLY A 40 -6.87 -1.84 -14.85
C GLY A 40 -6.06 -1.64 -13.57
N CYS A 41 -6.70 -1.52 -12.40
CA CYS A 41 -6.05 -1.09 -11.15
C CYS A 41 -6.01 -2.17 -10.06
N LEU A 42 -6.30 -3.43 -10.39
CA LEU A 42 -6.23 -4.54 -9.44
C LEU A 42 -4.77 -4.95 -9.16
N SER A 43 -3.97 -4.03 -8.61
CA SER A 43 -2.79 -4.41 -7.83
C SER A 43 -3.24 -4.64 -6.40
N THR A 44 -3.86 -5.80 -6.15
CA THR A 44 -3.84 -6.38 -4.82
C THR A 44 -2.40 -6.82 -4.59
N ASP A 45 -1.65 -6.14 -3.73
CA ASP A 45 -0.56 -6.79 -2.99
C ASP A 45 -1.21 -7.92 -2.19
N MET A 46 -1.45 -9.04 -2.87
CA MET A 46 -2.13 -10.19 -2.31
C MET A 46 -1.10 -10.92 -1.45
N GLY A 47 -0.94 -10.44 -0.22
CA GLY A 47 -0.37 -11.25 0.84
C GLY A 47 1.14 -11.20 1.07
N GLU A 48 1.90 -10.29 0.45
CA GLU A 48 3.35 -10.21 0.76
C GLU A 48 3.64 -9.83 2.22
N HIS A 49 2.71 -9.11 2.88
CA HIS A 49 2.76 -8.84 4.33
C HIS A 49 2.03 -9.88 5.20
N LEU A 50 1.24 -10.77 4.59
CA LEU A 50 0.51 -11.84 5.30
C LEU A 50 1.22 -13.20 5.20
N GLY A 51 2.37 -13.27 4.52
CA GLY A 51 3.18 -14.50 4.40
C GLY A 51 2.49 -15.62 3.61
N LEU A 52 1.42 -15.33 2.86
CA LEU A 52 0.72 -16.32 2.05
C LEU A 52 1.44 -16.46 0.70
N GLN A 53 2.57 -17.17 0.72
CA GLN A 53 3.17 -17.76 -0.47
C GLN A 53 2.21 -18.84 -0.96
N PHE A 54 1.46 -18.56 -2.03
CA PHE A 54 0.82 -19.64 -2.78
C PHE A 54 1.94 -20.38 -3.52
N GLN A 55 2.24 -21.58 -3.03
CA GLN A 55 3.15 -22.58 -3.61
C GLN A 55 2.74 -22.96 -5.03
#